data_AF-A0AAE9EHI5-F1
#
_entry.id   AF-A0AAE9EHI5-F1
#
_cell.length_a   1.000
_cell.length_b   1.000
_cell.length_c   1.000
_cell.angle_alpha   90.00
_cell.angle_beta   90.00
_cell.angle_gamma   90.00
#
_symmetry.space_group_name_H-M   'P 1'
#
loop_
_entity.id
_entity.type
_entity.pdbx_description
1 polymer ?
#
loop_
_entity_poly.entity_id
_entity_poly.type
_entity_poly.pdbx_seq_one_letter_code
_entity_poly.pdbx_strand_id
1 'polypeptide(L)'
;MNALVYNKKLKKKALEQLSYSVPCPQPSIISHNNLDVYLNVKGHDLIVELLSATGSTQMACVRSKCGDEDVIRLVTDVHDSSPIHGPPGTKCSPDRRVSSTSFTLPN
;
A
#
# COMPACT_ATOMS: atom_id res chain seq x y z
N MET A 1 -0.77 -7.99 12.21
CA MET A 1 -0.99 -7.05 11.10
C MET A 1 -0.04 -5.88 11.28
N ASN A 2 0.67 -5.52 10.22
CA ASN A 2 1.55 -4.37 10.24
C ASN A 2 0.72 -3.07 10.18
N ALA A 3 1.23 -2.02 10.82
CA ALA A 3 0.76 -0.69 10.53
C ALA A 3 1.27 -0.27 9.16
N LEU A 4 0.42 0.38 8.37
CA LEU A 4 0.83 1.03 7.12
C LEU A 4 1.25 2.47 7.40
N VAL A 5 2.54 2.74 7.21
CA VAL A 5 3.12 4.07 7.43
C VAL A 5 3.20 4.81 6.09
N TYR A 6 2.71 6.06 6.07
CA TYR A 6 2.80 6.88 4.87
C TYR A 6 4.26 7.25 4.54
N ASN A 7 4.74 6.88 3.36
CA ASN A 7 6.10 7.16 2.92
C ASN A 7 6.15 8.15 1.75
N LYS A 8 6.66 9.37 2.02
CA LYS A 8 6.83 10.43 1.01
C LYS A 8 7.78 10.05 -0.13
N LYS A 9 8.76 9.18 0.11
CA LYS A 9 9.68 8.68 -0.93
C LYS A 9 8.94 7.78 -1.92
N LEU A 10 8.04 6.92 -1.44
CA LEU A 10 7.17 6.12 -2.30
C LEU A 10 6.21 7.01 -3.10
N LYS A 11 5.69 8.09 -2.49
CA LYS A 11 4.88 9.08 -3.21
C LYS A 11 5.65 9.70 -4.39
N LYS A 12 6.92 10.06 -4.20
CA LYS A 12 7.75 10.63 -5.27
C LYS A 12 7.96 9.63 -6.40
N LYS A 13 8.28 8.37 -6.09
CA LYS A 13 8.40 7.30 -7.09
C LYS A 13 7.09 7.07 -7.86
N ALA A 14 5.95 7.11 -7.15
CA ALA A 14 4.64 7.00 -7.77
C ALA A 14 4.36 8.17 -8.74
N LEU A 15 4.75 9.40 -8.39
CA LEU A 15 4.65 10.59 -9.25
C LEU A 15 5.58 10.52 -10.47
N GLU A 16 6.78 9.96 -10.30
CA GLU A 16 7.71 9.73 -11.42
C GLU A 16 7.10 8.72 -12.40
N GLN A 17 6.60 7.58 -11.91
CA GLN A 17 5.92 6.58 -12.76
C GLN A 17 4.67 7.12 -13.45
N LEU A 18 3.93 7.99 -12.75
CA LEU A 18 2.78 8.71 -13.29
C LEU A 18 3.12 9.51 -14.54
N SER A 19 4.27 10.17 -14.55
CA SER A 19 4.74 11.00 -15.66
C SER A 19 4.97 10.20 -16.95
N TYR A 20 5.22 8.88 -16.83
CA TYR A 20 5.40 7.97 -17.96
C TYR A 20 4.11 7.19 -18.32
N SER A 21 3.08 7.27 -17.47
CA SER A 21 1.84 6.51 -17.64
C SER A 21 0.79 7.28 -18.44
N VAL A 22 -0.07 6.53 -19.14
CA VAL A 22 -1.24 7.10 -19.82
C VAL A 22 -2.14 7.80 -18.79
N PRO A 23 -2.73 8.98 -19.11
CA PRO A 23 -3.53 9.76 -18.15
C PRO A 23 -4.70 8.99 -17.52
N CYS A 24 -5.24 7.99 -18.23
CA CYS A 24 -6.42 7.21 -17.85
C CYS A 24 -6.12 5.70 -17.87
N PRO A 25 -5.39 5.17 -16.87
CA PRO A 25 -5.11 3.73 -16.82
C PRO A 25 -6.36 2.95 -16.41
N GLN A 26 -6.50 1.73 -16.93
CA GLN A 26 -7.50 0.78 -16.43
C GLN A 26 -7.11 0.26 -15.04
N PRO A 27 -8.08 -0.15 -14.21
CA PRO A 27 -7.81 -0.78 -12.91
C PRO A 27 -6.85 -1.96 -13.08
N SER A 28 -5.71 -1.90 -12.42
CA SER A 28 -4.65 -2.91 -12.58
C SER A 28 -3.64 -2.86 -11.43
N ILE A 29 -2.87 -3.94 -11.28
CA ILE A 29 -1.82 -4.08 -10.28
C ILE A 29 -0.49 -4.26 -11.02
N ILE A 30 0.50 -3.43 -10.70
CA ILE A 30 1.86 -3.53 -11.24
C ILE A 30 2.82 -3.79 -10.09
N SER A 31 3.38 -5.00 -10.06
CA SER A 31 4.42 -5.39 -9.10
C SER A 31 5.80 -5.16 -9.72
N HIS A 32 6.62 -4.30 -9.10
CA HIS A 32 7.97 -4.01 -9.58
C HIS A 32 8.91 -3.59 -8.44
N ASN A 33 10.12 -4.17 -8.38
CA ASN A 33 11.15 -3.86 -7.38
C ASN A 33 10.62 -3.86 -5.92
N ASN A 34 9.88 -4.91 -5.55
CA ASN A 34 9.27 -5.09 -4.22
C ASN A 34 8.28 -3.97 -3.85
N LEU A 35 7.67 -3.34 -4.86
CA LEU A 35 6.56 -2.40 -4.69
C LEU A 35 5.38 -2.89 -5.51
N ASP A 36 4.20 -2.81 -4.93
CA ASP A 36 2.95 -2.99 -5.67
C ASP A 36 2.34 -1.62 -5.92
N VAL A 37 1.99 -1.38 -7.18
CA VAL A 37 1.34 -0.16 -7.65
C VAL A 37 -0.05 -0.52 -8.13
N TYR A 38 -1.06 -0.11 -7.37
CA TYR A 38 -2.46 -0.27 -7.72
C TYR A 38 -2.91 0.96 -8.49
N LEU A 39 -3.31 0.76 -9.74
CA LEU A 39 -3.77 1.80 -10.65
C LEU A 39 -5.29 1.86 -10.67
N ASN A 40 -5.83 3.08 -10.70
CA ASN A 40 -7.26 3.36 -10.88
C ASN A 40 -8.16 2.52 -9.96
N VAL A 41 -7.83 2.53 -8.66
CA VAL A 41 -8.60 1.76 -7.68
C VAL A 41 -9.97 2.45 -7.51
N LYS A 42 -11.01 1.81 -8.03
CA LYS A 42 -12.41 2.27 -7.95
C LYS A 42 -13.15 1.43 -6.92
N GLY A 43 -13.75 2.07 -5.92
CA GLY A 43 -14.54 1.41 -4.88
C GLY A 43 -13.78 1.15 -3.58
N HIS A 44 -14.49 1.27 -2.45
CA HIS A 44 -13.94 1.13 -1.11
C HIS A 44 -13.49 -0.31 -0.80
N ASP A 45 -14.22 -1.32 -1.29
CA ASP A 45 -13.98 -2.72 -0.93
C ASP A 45 -12.63 -3.23 -1.44
N LEU A 46 -12.28 -2.90 -2.69
CA LEU A 46 -10.97 -3.23 -3.27
C LEU A 46 -9.84 -2.55 -2.49
N ILE A 47 -10.01 -1.31 -2.07
CA ILE A 47 -9.01 -0.59 -1.26
C ILE A 47 -8.81 -1.32 0.08
N VAL A 48 -9.89 -1.77 0.72
CA VAL A 48 -9.81 -2.48 2.01
C VAL A 48 -9.09 -3.81 1.84
N GLU A 49 -9.42 -4.60 0.82
CA GLU A 49 -8.77 -5.89 0.57
C GLU A 49 -7.26 -5.71 0.33
N LEU A 50 -6.89 -4.71 -0.48
CA LEU A 50 -5.50 -4.39 -0.81
C LEU A 50 -4.70 -3.91 0.42
N LEU A 51 -5.29 -3.04 1.24
CA LEU A 51 -4.62 -2.49 2.42
C LEU A 51 -4.62 -3.45 3.63
N SER A 52 -5.47 -4.48 3.62
CA SER A 52 -5.53 -5.49 4.68
C SER A 52 -4.47 -6.60 4.51
N ALA A 53 -3.70 -6.57 3.42
CA ALA A 53 -2.61 -7.51 3.20
C ALA A 53 -1.59 -7.45 4.35
N THR A 54 -1.24 -8.63 4.90
CA THR A 54 -0.43 -8.72 6.13
C THR A 54 1.04 -8.38 5.97
N GLY A 55 1.54 -8.32 4.73
CA GLY A 55 2.95 -8.12 4.40
C GLY A 55 3.39 -6.66 4.41
N SER A 56 2.60 -5.76 3.82
CA SER A 56 2.98 -4.36 3.62
C SER A 56 3.15 -3.61 4.94
N THR A 57 4.09 -2.68 4.98
CA THR A 57 4.38 -1.80 6.13
C THR A 57 4.36 -0.32 5.78
N GLN A 58 4.43 -0.01 4.49
CA GLN A 58 4.55 1.33 3.96
C GLN A 58 3.59 1.52 2.81
N MET A 59 3.04 2.74 2.73
CA MET A 59 2.14 3.10 1.65
C MET A 59 2.37 4.53 1.16
N ALA A 60 1.96 4.80 -0.06
CA ALA A 60 1.76 6.14 -0.58
C ALA A 60 0.53 6.16 -1.48
N CYS A 61 -0.11 7.32 -1.55
CA CYS A 61 -1.26 7.54 -2.41
C CYS A 61 -1.04 8.81 -3.24
N VAL A 62 -1.37 8.72 -4.51
CA VAL A 62 -1.40 9.83 -5.45
C VAL A 62 -2.75 9.85 -6.16
N ARG A 63 -3.37 11.02 -6.15
CA ARG A 63 -4.61 11.29 -6.88
C ARG A 63 -4.27 12.10 -8.11
N SER A 64 -4.76 11.68 -9.27
CA SER A 64 -4.74 12.46 -10.51
C SER A 64 -6.14 12.55 -11.09
N LYS A 65 -6.32 13.37 -12.11
CA LYS A 65 -7.57 13.45 -12.87
C LYS A 65 -7.42 12.77 -14.23
N CYS A 66 -8.48 12.12 -14.68
CA CYS A 66 -8.69 11.60 -16.02
C CYS A 66 -10.01 12.20 -16.53
N GLY A 67 -9.94 13.29 -17.30
CA GLY A 67 -11.13 14.10 -17.60
C GLY A 67 -11.78 14.60 -16.32
N ASP A 68 -13.05 14.24 -16.11
CA ASP A 68 -13.82 14.56 -14.91
C ASP A 68 -13.75 13.47 -13.82
N GLU A 69 -13.10 12.33 -14.09
CA GLU A 69 -12.93 11.26 -13.12
C GLU A 69 -11.64 11.41 -12.31
N ASP A 70 -11.71 11.07 -11.02
CA ASP A 70 -10.53 10.93 -10.18
C ASP A 70 -9.92 9.54 -10.32
N VAL A 71 -8.61 9.50 -10.55
CA VAL A 71 -7.82 8.28 -10.60
C VAL A 71 -6.93 8.23 -9.36
N ILE A 72 -7.19 7.24 -8.51
CA ILE A 72 -6.38 6.97 -7.33
C ILE A 72 -5.33 5.93 -7.70
N ARG A 73 -4.07 6.24 -7.36
CA ARG A 73 -2.96 5.31 -7.44
C ARG A 73 -2.39 5.10 -6.06
N LEU A 74 -2.32 3.83 -5.66
CA LEU A 74 -1.80 3.42 -4.38
C LEU A 74 -0.48 2.67 -4.60
N VAL A 75 0.51 2.95 -3.78
CA VAL A 75 1.79 2.24 -3.82
C VAL A 75 2.07 1.67 -2.45
N THR A 76 2.36 0.38 -2.37
CA THR A 76 2.75 -0.30 -1.13
C THR A 76 4.10 -0.97 -1.31
N ASP A 77 4.81 -1.19 -0.19
CA ASP A 77 5.90 -2.15 -0.19
C ASP A 77 5.36 -3.58 -0.17
N VAL A 78 6.04 -4.46 -0.89
CA VAL A 78 5.75 -5.89 -0.87
C VAL A 78 6.74 -6.55 0.07
N HIS A 79 6.19 -7.20 1.08
CA HIS A 79 6.92 -8.17 1.85
C HIS A 79 6.21 -9.50 1.69
N ASP A 80 6.95 -10.46 1.17
CA ASP A 80 6.51 -11.84 1.05
C ASP A 80 6.50 -12.44 2.45
N SER A 81 5.40 -12.23 3.17
CA SER A 81 5.18 -12.84 4.46
C SER A 81 3.82 -13.52 4.44
N SER A 82 3.86 -14.84 4.66
CA SER A 82 2.64 -15.62 4.82
C SER A 82 1.79 -15.04 5.95
N PRO A 83 0.46 -14.98 5.80
CA PRO A 83 -0.42 -14.57 6.89
C PRO A 83 -0.15 -15.41 8.15
N ILE A 84 0.06 -14.73 9.27
CA ILE A 84 0.27 -15.38 10.57
C ILE A 84 -1.01 -15.22 11.37
N HIS A 85 -1.59 -16.35 11.80
CA HIS A 85 -2.79 -16.36 12.63
C HIS A 85 -2.46 -16.20 14.12
N GLY A 86 -3.28 -15.44 14.84
CA GLY A 86 -3.18 -15.24 16.29
C GLY A 86 -3.79 -13.91 16.74
N PRO A 87 -3.86 -13.65 18.05
CA PRO A 87 -4.35 -12.37 18.56
C PRO A 87 -3.50 -11.19 18.06
N PRO A 88 -4.11 -10.02 17.78
CA PRO A 88 -3.39 -8.83 17.34
C PRO A 88 -2.19 -8.50 18.25
N GLY A 89 -1.06 -8.13 17.65
CA GLY A 89 0.17 -7.76 18.37
C GLY A 89 0.98 -8.91 18.99
N THR A 90 0.45 -10.14 19.05
CA THR A 90 1.15 -11.26 19.74
C THR A 90 2.22 -11.96 18.91
N LYS A 91 2.21 -11.76 17.59
CA LYS A 91 3.11 -12.41 16.63
C LYS A 91 4.06 -11.42 15.94
N CYS A 92 4.29 -10.25 16.55
CA CYS A 92 5.28 -9.30 16.07
C CYS A 92 6.68 -9.91 16.15
N SER A 93 7.52 -9.68 15.14
CA SER A 93 8.94 -10.01 15.22
C SER A 93 9.61 -9.28 16.39
N PRO A 94 10.68 -9.83 17.00
CA PRO A 94 11.39 -9.21 18.12
C PRO A 94 11.89 -7.79 17.83
N ASP A 95 12.22 -7.53 16.56
CA ASP A 95 12.72 -6.23 16.08
C ASP A 95 11.60 -5.21 15.80
N ARG A 96 10.37 -5.47 16.25
CA ARG A 96 9.21 -4.61 16.03
C ARG A 96 8.44 -4.37 17.32
N ARG A 97 7.70 -3.27 17.38
CA ARG A 97 6.88 -2.90 18.55
C ARG A 97 5.39 -3.04 18.25
N VAL A 98 4.61 -3.30 19.29
CA VAL A 98 3.15 -3.29 19.24
C VAL A 98 2.68 -1.87 19.58
N SER A 99 1.89 -1.26 18.71
CA SER A 99 1.23 0.02 18.99
C SER A 99 0.09 -0.17 19.99
N SER A 100 -0.40 0.91 20.60
CA SER A 100 -1.60 0.89 21.45
C SER A 100 -2.87 0.37 20.74
N THR A 101 -2.92 0.44 19.41
CA THR A 101 -4.01 -0.10 18.56
C THR A 101 -3.72 -1.52 18.04
N SER A 102 -2.77 -2.23 18.66
CA SER A 102 -2.40 -3.63 18.36
C SER A 102 -1.83 -3.90 16.96
N PHE A 103 -1.39 -2.87 16.23
CA PHE A 103 -0.61 -3.01 15.01
C PHE A 103 0.89 -3.16 15.29
N THR A 104 1.58 -3.83 14.37
CA THR A 104 3.04 -3.97 14.39
C THR A 104 3.70 -2.76 13.73
N LEU A 105 4.56 -2.04 14.47
CA LEU A 105 5.35 -0.91 13.99
C LEU A 105 6.85 -1.29 13.88
N PRO A 106 7.61 -0.66 12.98
CA PRO A 106 9.08 -0.72 13.04
C PRO A 106 9.60 -0.18 14.37
N ASN A 107 10.72 -0.74 14.86
CA ASN A 107 11.45 -0.22 16.03
C ASN A 107 12.03 1.18 15.80
#